data_AF-A0A261A6E0-F1
#
_entry.id   AF-A0A261A6E0-F1
#
_cell.length_a   1.000
_cell.length_b   1.000
_cell.length_c   1.000
_cell.angle_alpha   90.00
_cell.angle_beta   90.00
_cell.angle_gamma   90.00
#
_symmetry.space_group_name_H-M   'P 1'
#
loop_
_entity.id
_entity.type
_entity.pdbx_description
1 polymer ?
#
loop_
_entity_poly.entity_id
_entity_poly.type
_entity_poly.pdbx_seq_one_letter_code
_entity_poly.pdbx_strand_id
1 'polypeptide(L)'
;MMLQLEYPKEFIHNILFDEQPNLYKADISVLPHCHSPDTTVDAQKIMAAEEFSDWYRVRSLPGIKPETIRCVLDKADLNKQFCFDEEEKLPLDFALPKAFQFEHASFHDARWVKMPQLLTIRGVYEVRLGHSNFCCKDIGVLLQRMLESEHHMCKFFSVTFAGPFQLADVIQGVVTVKRRSNPLMFLVSPRTKNAAKIGYLTVHLEDSSLTIAVTNDRDQETETRKYMELFKKEIDLNAALKNMSISDSKMKKMRKFEKMLDAEKKEATQAMLRYWNTPRE
;
A
#
# COMPACT_ATOMS: atom_id res chain seq x y z
N MET A 1 -31.18 -10.90 5.56
CA MET A 1 -32.31 -11.81 5.25
C MET A 1 -31.88 -12.57 4.00
N MET A 2 -31.67 -13.90 4.06
CA MET A 2 -31.14 -14.63 2.90
C MET A 2 -32.14 -14.62 1.74
N LEU A 3 -31.86 -13.86 0.69
CA LEU A 3 -32.58 -13.96 -0.57
C LEU A 3 -31.95 -15.08 -1.41
N GLN A 4 -32.48 -16.30 -1.24
CA GLN A 4 -32.31 -17.37 -2.22
C GLN A 4 -33.18 -17.01 -3.44
N LEU A 5 -32.56 -16.50 -4.50
CA LEU A 5 -33.19 -16.47 -5.81
C LEU A 5 -33.15 -17.90 -6.37
N GLU A 6 -34.31 -18.56 -6.45
CA GLU A 6 -34.46 -19.85 -7.12
C GLU A 6 -34.23 -19.69 -8.63
N TYR A 7 -32.98 -19.85 -9.06
CA TYR A 7 -32.65 -20.07 -10.46
C TYR A 7 -32.75 -21.57 -10.81
N PRO A 8 -32.91 -21.93 -12.11
CA PRO A 8 -33.07 -23.31 -12.54
C PRO A 8 -31.96 -24.20 -11.98
N LYS A 9 -32.31 -25.41 -11.56
CA LYS A 9 -31.54 -26.39 -10.75
C LYS A 9 -30.15 -26.81 -11.30
N GLU A 10 -29.61 -26.12 -12.29
CA GLU A 10 -28.32 -26.39 -12.94
C GLU A 10 -27.24 -25.33 -12.60
N PHE A 11 -27.59 -24.24 -11.93
CA PHE A 11 -26.69 -23.10 -11.64
C PHE A 11 -26.65 -22.69 -10.15
N ILE A 12 -26.63 -23.66 -9.23
CA ILE A 12 -26.38 -23.35 -7.82
C ILE A 12 -24.86 -23.28 -7.59
N HIS A 13 -24.23 -22.18 -8.00
CA HIS A 13 -22.97 -21.76 -7.39
C HIS A 13 -23.36 -20.86 -6.22
N ASN A 14 -23.04 -21.21 -4.97
CA ASN A 14 -23.42 -20.35 -3.84
C ASN A 14 -22.57 -19.07 -3.88
N ILE A 15 -23.06 -18.07 -4.60
CA ILE A 15 -22.67 -16.67 -4.46
C ILE A 15 -23.20 -16.24 -3.10
N LEU A 16 -22.33 -16.23 -2.09
CA LEU A 16 -22.66 -15.73 -0.76
C LEU A 16 -22.73 -14.21 -0.81
N PHE A 17 -23.95 -13.66 -0.86
CA PHE A 17 -24.18 -12.24 -0.67
C PHE A 17 -24.03 -11.91 0.82
N ASP A 18 -22.98 -11.18 1.18
CA ASP A 18 -22.90 -10.54 2.50
C ASP A 18 -23.63 -9.18 2.41
N GLU A 19 -24.82 -9.08 3.01
CA GLU A 19 -25.59 -7.85 3.10
C GLU A 19 -24.89 -6.87 4.07
N GLN A 20 -23.91 -6.11 3.58
CA GLN A 20 -23.48 -4.90 4.27
C GLN A 20 -24.56 -3.82 4.08
N PRO A 21 -25.16 -3.24 5.14
CA PRO A 21 -26.44 -2.51 5.06
C PRO A 21 -26.50 -1.26 4.16
N ASN A 22 -25.41 -0.85 3.52
CA ASN A 22 -25.33 0.43 2.82
C ASN A 22 -24.72 0.37 1.40
N LEU A 23 -24.51 -0.81 0.79
CA LEU A 23 -24.02 -0.90 -0.59
C LEU A 23 -24.76 -2.03 -1.35
N TYR A 24 -25.61 -1.67 -2.31
CA TYR A 24 -26.31 -2.59 -3.21
C TYR A 24 -25.36 -3.21 -4.25
N LYS A 25 -24.25 -3.84 -3.83
CA LYS A 25 -23.31 -4.50 -4.74
C LYS A 25 -23.03 -5.94 -4.29
N ALA A 26 -22.99 -6.85 -5.26
CA ALA A 26 -22.78 -8.27 -5.00
C ALA A 26 -21.35 -8.56 -4.50
N ASP A 27 -21.26 -9.32 -3.41
CA ASP A 27 -20.04 -10.02 -2.98
C ASP A 27 -20.07 -11.43 -3.62
N ILE A 28 -19.05 -11.76 -4.40
CA ILE A 28 -18.97 -13.03 -5.11
C ILE A 28 -17.94 -13.92 -4.43
N SER A 29 -18.43 -14.98 -3.80
CA SER A 29 -17.59 -16.09 -3.38
C SER A 29 -17.55 -17.14 -4.49
N VAL A 30 -16.37 -17.44 -5.01
CA VAL A 30 -16.21 -18.52 -6.00
C VAL A 30 -15.95 -19.82 -5.24
N LEU A 31 -16.88 -20.77 -5.32
CA LEU A 31 -16.78 -22.06 -4.62
C LEU A 31 -16.20 -23.16 -5.52
N PRO A 32 -15.33 -24.03 -4.99
CA PRO A 32 -15.16 -25.35 -5.59
C PRO A 32 -16.43 -26.17 -5.34
N HIS A 33 -17.23 -26.48 -6.36
CA HIS A 33 -18.21 -27.56 -6.20
C HIS A 33 -17.50 -28.91 -6.32
N CYS A 34 -17.47 -29.64 -5.21
CA CYS A 34 -17.39 -31.10 -5.22
C CYS A 34 -18.42 -31.60 -6.25
N HIS A 35 -17.95 -32.26 -7.31
CA HIS A 35 -18.70 -32.92 -8.39
C HIS A 35 -18.95 -32.17 -9.71
N SER A 36 -18.49 -30.93 -9.90
CA SER A 36 -18.43 -30.29 -11.25
C SER A 36 -17.00 -30.40 -11.84
N PRO A 37 -16.81 -31.00 -13.03
CA PRO A 37 -15.48 -31.20 -13.60
C PRO A 37 -14.80 -29.89 -14.07
N ASP A 38 -15.52 -28.76 -14.18
CA ASP A 38 -14.96 -27.55 -14.81
C ASP A 38 -15.37 -26.21 -14.18
N THR A 39 -14.89 -25.97 -12.97
CA THR A 39 -15.04 -24.71 -12.20
C THR A 39 -14.59 -23.43 -12.94
N THR A 40 -13.79 -23.55 -13.99
CA THR A 40 -13.35 -22.43 -14.82
C THR A 40 -14.43 -21.97 -15.80
N VAL A 41 -15.16 -22.89 -16.42
CA VAL A 41 -16.26 -22.56 -17.33
C VAL A 41 -17.38 -21.86 -16.58
N ASP A 42 -17.64 -22.27 -15.35
CA ASP A 42 -18.66 -21.67 -14.50
C ASP A 42 -18.30 -20.24 -14.09
N ALA A 43 -17.06 -19.99 -13.68
CA ALA A 43 -16.60 -18.64 -13.40
C ALA A 43 -16.64 -17.72 -14.63
N GLN A 44 -16.30 -18.23 -15.81
CA GLN A 44 -16.43 -17.46 -17.06
C GLN A 44 -17.87 -17.05 -17.33
N LYS A 45 -18.83 -17.97 -17.14
CA LYS A 45 -20.26 -17.67 -17.31
C LYS A 45 -20.74 -16.62 -16.30
N ILE A 46 -20.38 -16.76 -15.02
CA ILE A 46 -20.74 -15.78 -13.98
C ILE A 46 -20.15 -14.40 -14.31
N MET A 47 -18.87 -14.33 -14.68
CA MET A 47 -18.19 -13.07 -15.01
C MET A 47 -18.64 -12.46 -16.36
N ALA A 48 -19.37 -13.20 -17.18
CA ALA A 48 -19.95 -12.75 -18.44
C ALA A 48 -21.43 -12.37 -18.32
N ALA A 49 -22.12 -12.82 -17.27
CA ALA A 49 -23.53 -12.55 -17.05
C ALA A 49 -23.77 -11.09 -16.64
N GLU A 50 -24.80 -10.47 -17.24
CA GLU A 50 -25.08 -9.04 -17.09
C GLU A 50 -25.45 -8.68 -15.66
N GLU A 51 -26.18 -9.56 -14.98
CA GLU A 51 -26.60 -9.42 -13.58
C GLU A 51 -25.41 -9.34 -12.60
N PHE A 52 -24.22 -9.82 -12.99
CA PHE A 52 -23.02 -9.73 -12.18
C PHE A 52 -22.05 -8.65 -12.66
N SER A 53 -22.40 -7.85 -13.68
CA SER A 53 -21.46 -6.87 -14.25
C SER A 53 -20.98 -5.78 -13.27
N ASP A 54 -21.77 -5.44 -12.25
CA ASP A 54 -21.45 -4.45 -11.20
C ASP A 54 -21.07 -5.07 -9.84
N TRP A 55 -20.42 -6.24 -9.86
CA TRP A 55 -19.86 -6.84 -8.65
C TRP A 55 -18.81 -5.92 -7.99
N TYR A 56 -18.74 -5.96 -6.66
CA TYR A 56 -17.81 -5.13 -5.89
C TYR A 56 -16.64 -5.90 -5.31
N ARG A 57 -16.85 -7.16 -4.89
CA ARG A 57 -15.79 -7.98 -4.29
C ARG A 57 -15.84 -9.40 -4.82
N VAL A 58 -14.66 -9.98 -5.02
CA VAL A 58 -14.48 -11.41 -5.19
C VAL A 58 -13.53 -11.93 -4.11
N ARG A 59 -13.95 -12.98 -3.41
CA ARG A 59 -13.07 -13.79 -2.55
C ARG A 59 -12.91 -15.18 -3.16
N SER A 60 -11.67 -15.63 -3.32
CA SER A 60 -11.39 -17.02 -3.67
C SER A 60 -11.64 -17.93 -2.48
N LEU A 61 -12.16 -19.11 -2.74
CA LEU A 61 -12.19 -20.22 -1.78
C LEU A 61 -11.17 -21.30 -2.20
N PRO A 62 -10.88 -22.30 -1.35
CA PRO A 62 -9.88 -23.32 -1.66
C PRO A 62 -10.17 -24.05 -2.98
N GLY A 63 -9.17 -24.61 -3.65
CA GLY A 63 -9.35 -25.47 -4.83
C GLY A 63 -9.70 -24.74 -6.14
N ILE A 64 -9.55 -23.42 -6.21
CA ILE A 64 -9.79 -22.66 -7.43
C ILE A 64 -8.59 -22.79 -8.39
N LYS A 65 -8.88 -23.20 -9.62
CA LYS A 65 -7.88 -23.29 -10.69
C LYS A 65 -7.34 -21.91 -11.08
N PRO A 66 -6.04 -21.77 -11.41
CA PRO A 66 -5.45 -20.50 -11.85
C PRO A 66 -6.18 -19.84 -13.03
N GLU A 67 -6.73 -20.62 -13.95
CA GLU A 67 -7.50 -20.12 -15.10
C GLU A 67 -8.76 -19.37 -14.67
N THR A 68 -9.42 -19.82 -13.60
CA THR A 68 -10.57 -19.14 -13.00
C THR A 68 -10.16 -17.79 -12.42
N ILE A 69 -9.02 -17.74 -11.74
CA ILE A 69 -8.47 -16.49 -11.18
C ILE A 69 -8.18 -15.49 -12.30
N ARG A 70 -7.59 -15.94 -13.42
CA ARG A 70 -7.38 -15.07 -14.59
C ARG A 70 -8.67 -14.44 -15.09
N CYS A 71 -9.76 -15.19 -15.15
CA CYS A 71 -11.05 -14.68 -15.60
C CYS A 71 -11.56 -13.53 -14.72
N VAL A 72 -11.37 -13.62 -13.40
CA VAL A 72 -11.73 -12.56 -12.46
C VAL A 72 -10.81 -11.35 -12.63
N LEU A 73 -9.50 -11.58 -12.69
CA LEU A 73 -8.50 -10.53 -12.82
C LEU A 73 -8.60 -9.78 -14.15
N ASP A 74 -9.13 -10.41 -15.20
CA ASP A 74 -9.40 -9.74 -16.46
C ASP A 74 -10.47 -8.66 -16.39
N LYS A 75 -11.34 -8.73 -15.38
CA LYS A 75 -12.39 -7.76 -15.07
C LYS A 75 -11.97 -6.72 -14.04
N ALA A 76 -10.67 -6.62 -13.75
CA ALA A 76 -10.13 -5.67 -12.80
C ALA A 76 -10.57 -4.24 -13.09
N ASP A 77 -10.96 -3.55 -12.03
CA ASP A 77 -11.40 -2.16 -12.03
C ASP A 77 -11.16 -1.55 -10.64
N LEU A 78 -10.90 -0.25 -10.60
CA LEU A 78 -10.57 0.47 -9.36
C LEU A 78 -11.77 0.69 -8.43
N ASN A 79 -12.98 0.23 -8.79
CA ASN A 79 -14.13 0.16 -7.90
C ASN A 79 -14.40 -1.26 -7.37
N LYS A 80 -13.49 -2.19 -7.64
CA LYS A 80 -13.64 -3.61 -7.31
C LYS A 80 -12.54 -4.09 -6.37
N GLN A 81 -12.83 -5.16 -5.64
CA GLN A 81 -11.94 -5.77 -4.67
C GLN A 81 -11.68 -7.23 -5.01
N PHE A 82 -10.44 -7.66 -4.87
CA PHE A 82 -10.04 -9.04 -5.07
C PHE A 82 -9.23 -9.55 -3.87
N CYS A 83 -9.71 -10.61 -3.23
CA CYS A 83 -9.01 -11.27 -2.14
C CYS A 83 -8.76 -12.74 -2.46
N PHE A 84 -7.48 -13.08 -2.58
CA PHE A 84 -7.00 -14.44 -2.67
C PHE A 84 -6.37 -14.87 -1.34
N ASP A 85 -7.22 -15.22 -0.37
CA ASP A 85 -6.79 -15.47 1.02
C ASP A 85 -6.36 -16.95 1.24
N GLU A 86 -6.21 -17.72 0.17
CA GLU A 86 -5.92 -19.16 0.20
C GLU A 86 -4.43 -19.48 0.31
N GLU A 87 -4.11 -20.57 1.01
CA GLU A 87 -2.74 -21.10 1.13
C GLU A 87 -2.22 -21.75 -0.18
N GLU A 88 -3.11 -21.98 -1.14
CA GLU A 88 -2.76 -22.61 -2.41
C GLU A 88 -1.77 -21.75 -3.21
N LYS A 89 -0.68 -22.39 -3.64
CA LYS A 89 0.41 -21.72 -4.32
C LYS A 89 0.06 -21.50 -5.79
N LEU A 90 -0.09 -20.25 -6.19
CA LEU A 90 -0.11 -19.91 -7.62
C LEU A 90 1.27 -20.22 -8.24
N PRO A 91 1.32 -20.61 -9.53
CA PRO A 91 2.57 -20.86 -10.22
C PRO A 91 3.51 -19.63 -10.15
N LEU A 92 4.82 -19.85 -10.00
CA LEU A 92 5.77 -18.74 -9.82
C LEU A 92 5.97 -17.90 -11.10
N ASP A 93 5.66 -18.46 -12.25
CA ASP A 93 5.65 -17.85 -13.58
C ASP A 93 4.27 -17.29 -13.95
N PHE A 94 3.32 -17.29 -13.01
CA PHE A 94 1.97 -16.83 -13.23
C PHE A 94 1.93 -15.30 -13.44
N ALA A 95 1.93 -14.89 -14.71
CA ALA A 95 1.81 -13.49 -15.08
C ALA A 95 0.35 -13.04 -14.97
N LEU A 96 0.08 -12.12 -14.03
CA LEU A 96 -1.21 -11.46 -13.85
C LEU A 96 -1.03 -9.93 -13.98
N PRO A 97 -1.04 -9.38 -15.21
CA PRO A 97 -0.78 -7.96 -15.45
C PRO A 97 -1.78 -7.03 -14.74
N LYS A 98 -3.00 -7.51 -14.50
CA LYS A 98 -4.11 -6.76 -13.89
C LYS A 98 -4.32 -7.03 -12.40
N ALA A 99 -3.46 -7.84 -11.76
CA ALA A 99 -3.62 -8.23 -10.35
C ALA A 99 -3.70 -7.05 -9.37
N PHE A 100 -3.11 -5.92 -9.72
CA PHE A 100 -3.08 -4.71 -8.90
C PHE A 100 -3.83 -3.55 -9.55
N GLN A 101 -4.89 -3.84 -10.31
CA GLN A 101 -5.82 -2.86 -10.88
C GLN A 101 -7.18 -2.87 -10.17
N PHE A 102 -7.23 -3.48 -8.99
CA PHE A 102 -8.37 -3.44 -8.07
C PHE A 102 -8.19 -2.29 -7.07
N GLU A 103 -9.29 -1.81 -6.50
CA GLU A 103 -9.25 -0.90 -5.35
C GLU A 103 -8.51 -1.56 -4.17
N HIS A 104 -8.80 -2.83 -3.93
CA HIS A 104 -8.16 -3.67 -2.93
C HIS A 104 -7.71 -4.98 -3.56
N ALA A 105 -6.43 -5.32 -3.40
CA ALA A 105 -5.87 -6.59 -3.85
C ALA A 105 -5.16 -7.29 -2.69
N SER A 106 -5.64 -8.46 -2.26
CA SER A 106 -5.04 -9.29 -1.22
C SER A 106 -4.61 -10.63 -1.79
N PHE A 107 -3.40 -11.08 -1.49
CA PHE A 107 -2.88 -12.40 -1.85
C PHE A 107 -2.17 -13.01 -0.64
N HIS A 108 -2.66 -14.14 -0.15
CA HIS A 108 -2.03 -14.87 0.95
C HIS A 108 -0.68 -15.46 0.52
N ASP A 109 -0.62 -16.21 -0.59
CA ASP A 109 0.65 -16.54 -1.27
C ASP A 109 0.92 -15.57 -2.43
N ALA A 110 1.88 -14.68 -2.23
CA ALA A 110 2.32 -13.66 -3.17
C ALA A 110 3.73 -13.92 -3.73
N ARG A 111 4.28 -15.13 -3.61
CA ARG A 111 5.66 -15.44 -4.07
C ARG A 111 5.85 -15.33 -5.58
N TRP A 112 4.76 -15.44 -6.33
CA TRP A 112 4.72 -15.23 -7.77
C TRP A 112 4.88 -13.74 -8.15
N VAL A 113 4.53 -12.81 -7.26
CA VAL A 113 4.58 -11.36 -7.51
C VAL A 113 6.03 -10.89 -7.71
N LYS A 114 6.25 -10.11 -8.77
CA LYS A 114 7.57 -9.52 -9.09
C LYS A 114 7.52 -7.99 -8.98
N MET A 115 8.68 -7.40 -8.68
CA MET A 115 8.83 -5.94 -8.54
C MET A 115 8.26 -5.14 -9.73
N PRO A 116 8.49 -5.52 -11.02
CA PRO A 116 7.93 -4.78 -12.14
C PRO A 116 6.40 -4.63 -12.10
N GLN A 117 5.67 -5.62 -11.60
CA GLN A 117 4.21 -5.53 -11.47
C GLN A 117 3.82 -4.49 -10.41
N LEU A 118 4.52 -4.46 -9.26
CA LEU A 118 4.25 -3.49 -8.20
C LEU A 118 4.54 -2.04 -8.65
N LEU A 119 5.53 -1.84 -9.50
CA LEU A 119 5.87 -0.50 -10.03
C LEU A 119 4.82 0.05 -11.02
N THR A 120 3.94 -0.81 -11.55
CA THR A 120 2.82 -0.40 -12.42
C THR A 120 1.56 0.03 -11.67
N ILE A 121 1.49 -0.19 -10.35
CA ILE A 121 0.33 0.17 -9.53
C ILE A 121 0.03 1.66 -9.65
N ARG A 122 -1.24 2.02 -9.87
CA ARG A 122 -1.74 3.40 -9.91
C ARG A 122 -3.14 3.52 -9.34
N GLY A 123 -3.31 4.47 -8.42
CA GLY A 123 -4.62 4.86 -7.88
C GLY A 123 -5.30 3.81 -7.00
N VAL A 124 -4.57 2.80 -6.52
CA VAL A 124 -5.12 1.70 -5.73
C VAL A 124 -5.30 2.13 -4.27
N TYR A 125 -6.33 1.65 -3.58
CA TYR A 125 -6.47 1.93 -2.15
C TYR A 125 -5.51 1.04 -1.35
N GLU A 126 -5.54 -0.26 -1.55
CA GLU A 126 -4.76 -1.20 -0.74
C GLU A 126 -4.22 -2.39 -1.52
N VAL A 127 -2.98 -2.77 -1.22
CA VAL A 127 -2.37 -4.04 -1.65
C VAL A 127 -1.83 -4.78 -0.43
N ARG A 128 -2.20 -6.04 -0.27
CA ARG A 128 -1.70 -6.94 0.77
C ARG A 128 -1.05 -8.16 0.16
N LEU A 129 0.22 -8.36 0.49
CA LEU A 129 1.00 -9.53 0.13
C LEU A 129 1.31 -10.28 1.42
N GLY A 130 0.78 -11.48 1.60
CA GLY A 130 1.18 -12.38 2.68
C GLY A 130 2.59 -12.91 2.42
N HIS A 131 2.72 -14.21 2.19
CA HIS A 131 3.99 -14.83 1.85
C HIS A 131 4.58 -14.25 0.57
N SER A 132 5.69 -13.52 0.69
CA SER A 132 6.38 -12.89 -0.43
C SER A 132 7.85 -13.28 -0.50
N ASN A 133 8.47 -12.98 -1.65
CA ASN A 133 9.92 -13.14 -1.85
C ASN A 133 10.69 -11.81 -1.67
N PHE A 134 10.02 -10.74 -1.22
CA PHE A 134 10.63 -9.42 -1.11
C PHE A 134 11.42 -9.29 0.19
N CYS A 135 12.71 -8.98 0.06
CA CYS A 135 13.53 -8.64 1.22
C CYS A 135 13.40 -7.14 1.58
N CYS A 136 13.99 -6.73 2.71
CA CYS A 136 13.94 -5.34 3.17
C CYS A 136 14.46 -4.33 2.11
N LYS A 137 15.46 -4.70 1.31
CA LYS A 137 16.00 -3.85 0.23
C LYS A 137 15.00 -3.62 -0.90
N ASP A 138 14.30 -4.67 -1.31
CA ASP A 138 13.28 -4.57 -2.34
C ASP A 138 12.15 -3.64 -1.89
N ILE A 139 11.74 -3.79 -0.62
CA ILE A 139 10.69 -2.97 -0.02
C ILE A 139 11.14 -1.51 0.10
N GLY A 140 12.42 -1.24 0.40
CA GLY A 140 12.98 0.10 0.38
C GLY A 140 12.92 0.77 -1.00
N VAL A 141 13.19 0.01 -2.07
CA VAL A 141 13.03 0.50 -3.46
C VAL A 141 11.58 0.86 -3.77
N LEU A 142 10.63 -0.01 -3.38
CA LEU A 142 9.20 0.25 -3.56
C LEU A 142 8.75 1.49 -2.77
N LEU A 143 9.16 1.60 -1.51
CA LEU A 143 8.85 2.73 -0.64
C LEU A 143 9.32 4.06 -1.26
N GLN A 144 10.57 4.12 -1.73
CA GLN A 144 11.08 5.30 -2.43
C GLN A 144 10.20 5.65 -3.63
N ARG A 145 9.84 4.65 -4.44
CA ARG A 145 8.99 4.87 -5.62
C ARG A 145 7.62 5.42 -5.24
N MET A 146 6.97 4.89 -4.20
CA MET A 146 5.66 5.36 -3.75
C MET A 146 5.71 6.84 -3.31
N LEU A 147 6.78 7.23 -2.63
CA LEU A 147 7.02 8.62 -2.17
C LEU A 147 7.38 9.58 -3.31
N GLU A 148 8.10 9.10 -4.33
CA GLU A 148 8.67 9.94 -5.40
C GLU A 148 7.81 10.02 -6.66
N SER A 149 6.91 9.05 -6.87
CA SER A 149 6.09 9.02 -8.08
C SER A 149 5.18 10.24 -8.18
N GLU A 150 4.91 10.74 -9.39
CA GLU A 150 4.01 11.89 -9.60
C GLU A 150 2.56 11.52 -9.30
N HIS A 151 2.14 10.32 -9.69
CA HIS A 151 0.82 9.79 -9.38
C HIS A 151 0.84 9.04 -8.05
N HIS A 152 -0.34 8.89 -7.45
CA HIS A 152 -0.54 8.02 -6.30
C HIS A 152 -0.45 6.56 -6.75
N MET A 153 0.43 5.76 -6.13
CA MET A 153 0.53 4.33 -6.44
C MET A 153 -0.56 3.57 -5.69
N CYS A 154 -0.36 3.34 -4.39
CA CYS A 154 -1.41 2.88 -3.49
C CYS A 154 -1.40 3.64 -2.16
N LYS A 155 -2.55 3.67 -1.47
CA LYS A 155 -2.67 4.33 -0.16
C LYS A 155 -2.08 3.47 0.95
N PHE A 156 -2.34 2.16 0.91
CA PHE A 156 -1.81 1.17 1.85
C PHE A 156 -1.11 0.04 1.08
N PHE A 157 0.05 -0.37 1.57
CA PHE A 157 0.80 -1.52 1.08
C PHE A 157 1.29 -2.33 2.28
N SER A 158 0.81 -3.56 2.42
CA SER A 158 1.24 -4.47 3.47
C SER A 158 1.94 -5.68 2.86
N VAL A 159 3.06 -6.09 3.45
CA VAL A 159 3.87 -7.20 2.96
C VAL A 159 4.49 -7.99 4.10
N THR A 160 4.43 -9.33 4.05
CA THR A 160 5.35 -10.18 4.83
C THR A 160 6.67 -10.28 4.09
N PHE A 161 7.77 -9.85 4.73
CA PHE A 161 9.09 -9.81 4.12
C PHE A 161 9.83 -11.14 4.26
N ALA A 162 10.72 -11.41 3.30
CA ALA A 162 11.59 -12.57 3.32
C ALA A 162 12.90 -12.28 4.04
N GLY A 163 13.32 -13.21 4.90
CA GLY A 163 14.60 -13.16 5.60
C GLY A 163 14.61 -12.24 6.83
N PRO A 164 15.81 -11.96 7.39
CA PRO A 164 15.93 -11.16 8.60
C PRO A 164 15.55 -9.70 8.35
N PHE A 165 14.84 -9.11 9.30
CA PHE A 165 14.44 -7.71 9.23
C PHE A 165 15.64 -6.76 9.39
N GLN A 166 15.80 -5.83 8.46
CA GLN A 166 16.81 -4.77 8.51
C GLN A 166 16.16 -3.42 8.18
N LEU A 167 15.82 -2.66 9.22
CA LEU A 167 15.17 -1.35 9.05
C LEU A 167 16.00 -0.41 8.16
N ALA A 168 17.33 -0.42 8.30
CA ALA A 168 18.24 0.43 7.54
C ALA A 168 18.12 0.22 6.02
N ASP A 169 17.84 -1.00 5.57
CA ASP A 169 17.62 -1.32 4.16
C ASP A 169 16.27 -0.77 3.67
N VAL A 170 15.22 -0.80 4.50
CA VAL A 170 13.90 -0.28 4.14
C VAL A 170 13.91 1.24 4.01
N ILE A 171 14.53 1.94 4.97
CA ILE A 171 14.52 3.41 5.03
C ILE A 171 15.72 4.06 4.35
N GLN A 172 16.50 3.30 3.59
CA GLN A 172 17.66 3.85 2.90
C GLN A 172 17.22 4.99 1.97
N GLY A 173 17.89 6.14 2.05
CA GLY A 173 17.64 7.27 1.15
C GLY A 173 16.33 8.03 1.39
N VAL A 174 15.60 7.77 2.48
CA VAL A 174 14.44 8.56 2.90
C VAL A 174 14.70 9.29 4.21
N VAL A 175 14.07 10.44 4.40
CA VAL A 175 14.09 11.19 5.66
C VAL A 175 13.05 10.59 6.58
N THR A 176 13.45 10.22 7.80
CA THR A 176 12.57 9.54 8.75
C THR A 176 12.40 10.31 10.05
N VAL A 177 11.19 10.35 10.58
CA VAL A 177 10.90 10.89 11.92
C VAL A 177 10.13 9.84 12.70
N LYS A 178 10.70 9.41 13.83
CA LYS A 178 10.10 8.39 14.68
C LYS A 178 9.38 9.04 15.87
N ARG A 179 8.16 8.61 16.14
CA ARG A 179 7.45 8.97 17.37
C ARG A 179 7.94 8.08 18.51
N ARG A 180 8.33 8.67 19.65
CA ARG A 180 9.01 7.96 20.75
C ARG A 180 8.26 6.72 21.28
N SER A 181 6.94 6.76 21.31
CA SER A 181 6.08 5.72 21.90
C SER A 181 5.26 4.93 20.88
N ASN A 182 5.47 5.15 19.58
CA ASN A 182 4.65 4.54 18.54
C ASN A 182 5.56 3.84 17.52
N PRO A 183 5.25 2.59 17.10
CA PRO A 183 5.98 1.92 16.02
C PRO A 183 5.91 2.67 14.68
N LEU A 184 5.02 3.65 14.55
CA LEU A 184 4.87 4.51 13.38
C LEU A 184 6.08 5.41 13.15
N MET A 185 6.66 5.28 11.96
CA MET A 185 7.68 6.16 11.42
C MET A 185 7.10 7.00 10.28
N PHE A 186 7.32 8.31 10.33
CA PHE A 186 6.98 9.22 9.24
C PHE A 186 8.15 9.29 8.25
N LEU A 187 7.83 9.35 6.97
CA LEU A 187 8.79 9.21 5.88
C LEU A 187 8.56 10.28 4.81
N VAL A 188 9.63 10.90 4.33
CA VAL A 188 9.58 11.80 3.16
C VAL A 188 10.79 11.53 2.27
N SER A 189 10.59 11.51 0.95
CA SER A 189 11.73 11.44 0.03
C SER A 189 12.46 12.79 0.00
N PRO A 190 13.80 12.83 0.16
CA PRO A 190 14.58 14.05 0.00
C PRO A 190 14.59 14.57 -1.45
N ARG A 191 14.26 13.73 -2.45
CA ARG A 191 14.34 14.09 -3.87
C ARG A 191 13.15 14.90 -4.36
N THR A 192 12.05 14.90 -3.62
CA THR A 192 10.88 15.71 -3.96
C THR A 192 11.09 17.15 -3.47
N LYS A 193 10.73 18.16 -4.27
CA LYS A 193 10.93 19.57 -3.85
C LYS A 193 10.16 19.96 -2.58
N ASN A 194 9.04 19.28 -2.32
CA ASN A 194 8.11 19.60 -1.24
C ASN A 194 7.76 18.31 -0.48
N ALA A 195 7.33 18.40 0.78
CA ALA A 195 6.78 17.26 1.53
C ALA A 195 5.32 16.98 1.11
N ALA A 196 5.03 17.01 -0.20
CA ALA A 196 3.69 16.82 -0.74
C ALA A 196 3.14 15.43 -0.40
N LYS A 197 4.00 14.41 -0.45
CA LYS A 197 3.69 13.06 0.03
C LYS A 197 4.41 12.79 1.34
N ILE A 198 3.68 12.26 2.30
CA ILE A 198 4.21 11.71 3.55
C ILE A 198 3.88 10.23 3.59
N GLY A 199 4.90 9.43 3.82
CA GLY A 199 4.76 8.02 4.11
C GLY A 199 4.68 7.77 5.61
N TYR A 200 4.04 6.67 5.93
CA TYR A 200 3.99 6.07 7.25
C TYR A 200 4.53 4.65 7.10
N LEU A 201 5.36 4.24 8.03
CA LEU A 201 5.84 2.87 8.11
C LEU A 201 5.53 2.34 9.50
N THR A 202 4.81 1.22 9.53
CA THR A 202 4.58 0.42 10.72
C THR A 202 5.22 -0.94 10.50
N VAL A 203 5.99 -1.41 11.49
CA VAL A 203 6.69 -2.70 11.43
C VAL A 203 6.08 -3.63 12.48
N HIS A 204 5.67 -4.82 12.05
CA HIS A 204 5.10 -5.88 12.87
C HIS A 204 6.09 -7.06 12.88
N LEU A 205 7.00 -7.07 13.86
CA LEU A 205 8.09 -8.06 13.89
C LEU A 205 7.60 -9.48 14.16
N GLU A 206 6.53 -9.65 14.93
CA GLU A 206 5.93 -10.96 15.24
C GLU A 206 5.44 -11.66 13.97
N ASP A 207 4.85 -10.89 13.05
CA ASP A 207 4.29 -11.39 11.80
C ASP A 207 5.30 -11.35 10.64
N SER A 208 6.54 -10.94 10.90
CA SER A 208 7.54 -10.63 9.86
C SER A 208 6.96 -9.74 8.75
N SER A 209 6.13 -8.77 9.12
CA SER A 209 5.40 -7.93 8.16
C SER A 209 5.63 -6.44 8.40
N LEU A 210 5.38 -5.67 7.36
CA LEU A 210 5.36 -4.21 7.45
C LEU A 210 4.22 -3.64 6.64
N THR A 211 3.76 -2.47 7.05
CA THR A 211 2.76 -1.68 6.35
C THR A 211 3.32 -0.31 6.04
N ILE A 212 3.24 0.05 4.76
CA ILE A 212 3.52 1.38 4.25
C ILE A 212 2.18 2.03 3.93
N ALA A 213 1.93 3.21 4.49
CA ALA A 213 0.85 4.06 4.02
C ALA A 213 1.42 5.34 3.41
N VAL A 214 0.84 5.87 2.35
CA VAL A 214 1.27 7.14 1.76
C VAL A 214 0.07 8.05 1.60
N THR A 215 0.20 9.29 2.05
CA THR A 215 -0.84 10.32 1.91
C THR A 215 -0.29 11.60 1.29
N ASN A 216 -1.09 12.18 0.40
CA ASN A 216 -0.92 13.52 -0.16
C ASN A 216 -1.91 14.53 0.43
N ASP A 217 -2.76 14.11 1.37
CA ASP A 217 -3.74 14.96 2.04
C ASP A 217 -3.04 15.99 2.92
N ARG A 218 -3.14 17.27 2.53
CA ARG A 218 -2.43 18.38 3.19
C ARG A 218 -3.03 18.73 4.55
N ASP A 219 -4.27 18.36 4.81
CA ASP A 219 -4.96 18.67 6.05
C ASP A 219 -4.60 17.64 7.14
N GLN A 220 -4.07 16.48 6.73
CA GLN A 220 -3.50 15.50 7.65
C GLN A 220 -2.03 15.81 7.99
N GLU A 221 -1.73 15.68 9.28
CA GLU A 221 -0.36 15.72 9.82
C GLU A 221 0.39 17.03 9.55
N THR A 222 -0.31 18.17 9.55
CA THR A 222 0.21 19.53 9.26
C THR A 222 1.51 19.85 9.99
N GLU A 223 1.59 19.57 11.29
CA GLU A 223 2.80 19.84 12.08
C GLU A 223 3.96 18.92 11.70
N THR A 224 3.68 17.65 11.43
CA THR A 224 4.68 16.70 10.92
C THR A 224 5.17 17.13 9.54
N ARG A 225 4.29 17.65 8.67
CA ARG A 225 4.68 18.20 7.35
C ARG A 225 5.67 19.34 7.50
N LYS A 226 5.33 20.34 8.34
CA LYS A 226 6.20 21.50 8.60
C LYS A 226 7.56 21.05 9.11
N TYR A 227 7.57 20.15 10.09
CA TYR A 227 8.81 19.60 10.63
C TYR A 227 9.67 18.90 9.57
N MET A 228 9.05 18.07 8.72
CA MET A 228 9.73 17.40 7.62
C MET A 228 10.30 18.37 6.58
N GLU A 229 9.57 19.43 6.24
CA GLU A 229 10.07 20.47 5.32
C GLU A 229 11.31 21.19 5.88
N LEU A 230 11.33 21.47 7.18
CA LEU A 230 12.50 22.06 7.84
C LEU A 230 13.71 21.10 7.81
N PHE A 231 13.48 19.80 7.98
CA PHE A 231 14.53 18.80 7.85
C PHE A 231 15.10 18.72 6.43
N LYS A 232 14.26 18.80 5.40
CA LYS A 232 14.74 18.84 4.00
C LYS A 232 15.58 20.07 3.73
N LYS A 233 15.14 21.25 4.17
CA LYS A 233 15.90 22.50 4.03
C LYS A 233 17.28 22.39 4.69
N GLU A 234 17.40 21.74 5.84
CA GLU A 234 18.70 21.48 6.47
C GLU A 234 19.59 20.57 5.63
N ILE A 235 19.04 19.48 5.08
CA ILE A 235 19.79 18.55 4.22
C ILE A 235 20.34 19.30 2.99
N ASP A 236 19.50 20.09 2.33
CA ASP A 236 19.89 20.89 1.17
C ASP A 236 20.96 21.94 1.53
N LEU A 237 20.81 22.60 2.69
CA LEU A 237 21.79 23.56 3.20
C LEU A 237 23.15 22.88 3.48
N ASN A 238 23.15 21.72 4.12
CA ASN A 238 24.35 20.95 4.43
C ASN A 238 25.06 20.44 3.17
N ALA A 239 24.30 20.05 2.15
CA ALA A 239 24.85 19.68 0.86
C ALA A 239 25.50 20.89 0.15
N ALA A 240 24.83 22.06 0.18
CA ALA A 240 25.39 23.30 -0.35
C ALA A 240 26.67 23.72 0.38
N LEU A 241 26.74 23.54 1.71
CA LEU A 241 27.92 23.85 2.53
C LEU A 241 29.15 23.01 2.15
N LYS A 242 28.96 21.70 1.91
CA LYS A 242 30.07 20.80 1.55
C LYS A 242 30.69 21.11 0.18
N ASN A 243 29.92 21.68 -0.73
CA ASN A 243 30.33 21.86 -2.13
C ASN A 243 30.92 23.25 -2.44
N MET A 244 31.15 24.10 -1.44
CA MET A 244 31.36 25.53 -1.66
C MET A 244 32.65 26.00 -0.98
N SER A 245 33.55 26.67 -1.72
CA SER A 245 34.69 27.41 -1.16
C SER A 245 34.19 28.79 -0.67
N ILE A 246 33.63 28.83 0.54
CA ILE A 246 32.83 29.99 0.98
C ILE A 246 33.71 31.07 1.65
N SER A 247 33.57 32.33 1.21
CA SER A 247 34.16 33.50 1.90
C SER A 247 33.46 33.79 3.24
N ASP A 248 34.18 34.39 4.20
CA ASP A 248 33.69 34.61 5.57
C ASP A 248 32.33 35.32 5.67
N SER A 249 31.99 36.23 4.74
CA SER A 249 30.71 36.94 4.76
C SER A 249 29.52 36.04 4.42
N LYS A 250 29.69 35.10 3.49
CA LYS A 250 28.69 34.08 3.17
C LYS A 250 28.58 33.07 4.31
N MET A 251 29.70 32.70 4.93
CA MET A 251 29.70 31.82 6.11
C MET A 251 28.90 32.43 7.27
N LYS A 252 29.04 33.74 7.50
CA LYS A 252 28.31 34.47 8.57
C LYS A 252 26.80 34.55 8.31
N LYS A 253 26.38 34.75 7.05
CA LYS A 253 24.95 34.69 6.66
C LYS A 253 24.39 33.28 6.83
N MET A 254 25.16 32.25 6.47
CA MET A 254 24.74 30.86 6.59
C MET A 254 24.56 30.43 8.05
N ARG A 255 25.51 30.75 8.94
CA ARG A 255 25.38 30.48 10.38
C ARG A 255 24.17 31.16 11.03
N LYS A 256 23.79 32.34 10.53
CA LYS A 256 22.56 33.02 10.98
C LYS A 256 21.32 32.24 10.53
N PHE A 257 21.33 31.71 9.31
CA PHE A 257 20.25 30.88 8.77
C PHE A 257 20.14 29.53 9.51
N GLU A 258 21.24 28.86 9.81
CA GLU A 258 21.27 27.64 10.64
C GLU A 258 20.61 27.87 12.00
N LYS A 259 20.96 28.96 12.69
CA LYS A 259 20.34 29.30 13.99
C LYS A 259 18.84 29.56 13.90
N MET A 260 18.38 30.19 12.81
CA MET A 260 16.94 30.40 12.57
C MET A 260 16.24 29.06 12.31
N LEU A 261 16.85 28.20 11.50
CA LEU A 261 16.31 26.87 11.19
C LEU A 261 16.22 26.00 12.44
N ASP A 262 17.22 26.03 13.32
CA ASP A 262 17.22 25.33 14.60
C ASP A 262 16.10 25.82 15.52
N ALA A 263 15.86 27.14 15.55
CA ALA A 263 14.77 27.72 16.34
C ALA A 263 13.39 27.27 15.81
N GLU A 264 13.17 27.36 14.49
CA GLU A 264 11.93 26.90 13.84
C GLU A 264 11.70 25.39 14.06
N LYS A 265 12.76 24.58 13.97
CA LYS A 265 12.67 23.14 14.26
C LYS A 265 12.29 22.86 15.71
N LYS A 266 12.85 23.60 16.65
CA LYS A 266 12.53 23.44 18.08
C LYS A 266 11.06 23.77 18.34
N GLU A 267 10.56 24.85 17.73
CA GLU A 267 9.14 25.22 17.79
C GLU A 267 8.24 24.16 17.14
N ALA A 268 8.56 23.72 15.92
CA ALA A 268 7.82 22.68 15.21
C ALA A 268 7.84 21.33 15.96
N THR A 269 8.97 20.96 16.57
CA THR A 269 9.06 19.76 17.42
C THR A 269 8.15 19.87 18.63
N GLN A 270 8.11 21.03 19.29
CA GLN A 270 7.22 21.26 20.43
C GLN A 270 5.75 21.23 20.02
N ALA A 271 5.38 21.85 18.89
CA ALA A 271 4.03 21.80 18.34
C ALA A 271 3.61 20.36 17.98
N MET A 272 4.48 19.61 17.31
CA MET A 272 4.26 18.21 16.96
C MET A 272 4.11 17.33 18.21
N LEU A 273 4.94 17.52 19.25
CA LEU A 273 4.81 16.80 20.52
C LEU A 273 3.50 17.13 21.24
N ARG A 274 3.06 18.38 21.25
CA ARG A 274 1.75 18.77 21.79
C ARG A 274 0.63 18.08 21.04
N TYR A 275 0.66 18.14 19.71
CA TYR A 275 -0.33 17.48 18.85
C TYR A 275 -0.40 15.97 19.12
N TRP A 276 0.75 15.29 19.22
CA TRP A 276 0.82 13.86 19.50
C TRP A 276 0.42 13.46 20.92
N ASN A 277 0.54 14.36 21.89
CA ASN A 277 0.17 14.07 23.27
C ASN A 277 -1.26 14.52 23.62
N THR A 278 -1.97 15.13 22.66
CA THR A 278 -3.38 15.49 22.84
C THR A 278 -4.22 14.22 22.63
N PRO A 279 -5.06 13.81 23.60
CA PRO A 279 -6.00 12.71 23.40
C PRO A 279 -6.89 13.05 22.20
N ARG A 280 -7.01 12.12 21.25
CA ARG A 280 -8.02 12.23 20.19
C ARG A 280 -9.28 11.55 20.73
N GLU A 281 -10.38 12.31 20.82
CA GLU A 281 -11.73 11.81 21.12
C GLU A 281 -12.24 10.90 20.00
#